data_AF-R1C8R8-F1
#
_entry.id   AF-R1C8R8-F1
#
_cell.length_a   1.000
_cell.length_b   1.000
_cell.length_c   1.000
_cell.angle_alpha   90.00
_cell.angle_beta   90.00
_cell.angle_gamma   90.00
#
_symmetry.space_group_name_H-M   'P 1'
#
loop_
_entity.id
_entity.type
_entity.pdbx_description
1 polymer ?
#
loop_
_entity_poly.entity_id
_entity_poly.type
_entity_poly.pdbx_seq_one_letter_code
_entity_poly.pdbx_strand_id
1 'polypeptide(L)'
;MAENPYPIPSKRLDVVIIGAGLSGLGAAYRLQTECPDHSYAILEGRASLGGTWDQFKYPGIRSDSPMICFGFGFKPYKPYTHLAEGREILEYMRQVAEENRLDRRILYHRKVTSMSWDSTARVWALDVDVENGARRERVEAS
;
A
#
# COMPACT_ATOMS: atom_id res chain seq x y z
N MET A 1 10.17 -14.92 -12.30
CA MET A 1 10.06 -13.91 -11.23
C MET A 1 10.09 -12.57 -11.93
N ALA A 2 9.01 -11.80 -11.90
CA ALA A 2 8.98 -10.51 -12.60
C ALA A 2 9.74 -9.49 -11.74
N GLU A 3 10.88 -9.02 -12.23
CA GLU A 3 11.57 -7.83 -11.71
C GLU A 3 10.54 -6.70 -11.62
N ASN A 4 10.45 -6.04 -10.46
CA ASN A 4 9.61 -4.87 -10.34
C ASN A 4 10.20 -3.76 -11.24
N PRO A 5 9.50 -3.31 -12.30
CA PRO A 5 10.05 -2.35 -13.25
C PRO A 5 10.19 -0.94 -12.66
N TYR A 6 9.79 -0.74 -11.40
CA TYR A 6 9.90 0.51 -10.67
C TYR A 6 10.87 0.34 -9.49
N PRO A 7 12.20 0.38 -9.74
CA PRO A 7 13.16 0.46 -8.64
C PRO A 7 12.83 1.70 -7.79
N ILE A 8 13.03 1.60 -6.48
CA ILE A 8 13.04 2.79 -5.63
C ILE A 8 14.06 3.74 -6.27
N PRO A 9 13.67 4.97 -6.63
CA PRO A 9 14.63 5.93 -7.14
C PRO A 9 15.81 5.98 -6.19
N SER A 10 17.05 6.04 -6.69
CA SER A 10 18.24 6.25 -5.86
C SER A 10 18.25 7.61 -5.12
N LYS A 11 17.13 8.34 -5.20
CA LYS A 11 16.82 9.59 -4.53
C LYS A 11 15.83 9.30 -3.39
N ARG A 12 16.11 9.94 -2.25
CA ARG A 12 15.17 10.20 -1.15
C ARG A 12 13.76 10.45 -1.68
N LEU A 13 12.77 9.79 -1.07
CA LEU A 13 11.36 9.98 -1.39
C LEU A 13 10.79 11.15 -0.60
N ASP A 14 9.72 11.77 -1.09
CA ASP A 14 8.99 12.77 -0.31
C ASP A 14 8.03 12.09 0.67
N VAL A 15 7.44 10.94 0.31
CA VAL A 15 6.57 10.20 1.21
C VAL A 15 6.79 8.68 1.09
N VAL A 16 6.82 7.99 2.23
CA VAL A 16 6.76 6.53 2.30
C VAL A 16 5.47 6.11 3.00
N ILE A 17 4.65 5.31 2.32
CA ILE A 17 3.46 4.68 2.88
C ILE A 17 3.83 3.25 3.28
N ILE A 18 3.48 2.84 4.49
CA ILE A 18 3.75 1.48 4.98
C ILE A 18 2.46 0.68 4.95
N GLY A 19 2.42 -0.36 4.12
CA GLY A 19 1.31 -1.28 3.93
C GLY A 19 0.43 -0.95 2.72
N ALA A 20 0.17 -1.95 1.89
CA ALA A 20 -0.72 -1.89 0.73
C ALA A 20 -2.15 -2.38 1.09
N GLY A 21 -2.64 -1.95 2.25
CA GLY A 21 -4.02 -2.10 2.68
C GLY A 21 -4.93 -0.98 2.16
N LEU A 22 -6.19 -0.95 2.59
CA LEU A 22 -7.14 0.10 2.21
C LEU A 22 -6.62 1.51 2.53
N SER A 23 -6.12 1.71 3.75
CA SER A 23 -5.58 3.01 4.16
C SER A 23 -4.38 3.42 3.30
N GLY A 24 -3.51 2.48 2.94
CA GLY A 24 -2.35 2.74 2.09
C GLY A 24 -2.75 3.12 0.67
N LEU A 25 -3.71 2.42 0.07
CA LEU A 25 -4.25 2.77 -1.25
C LEU A 25 -4.96 4.13 -1.23
N GLY A 26 -5.74 4.41 -0.19
CA GLY A 26 -6.42 5.70 -0.03
C GLY A 26 -5.44 6.86 0.12
N ALA A 27 -4.40 6.70 0.93
CA ALA A 27 -3.33 7.69 1.10
C ALA A 27 -2.56 7.92 -0.21
N ALA A 28 -2.19 6.85 -0.91
CA ALA A 28 -1.49 6.92 -2.19
C ALA A 28 -2.31 7.63 -3.27
N TYR A 29 -3.61 7.34 -3.36
CA TYR A 29 -4.52 8.05 -4.26
C TYR A 29 -4.50 9.56 -3.98
N ARG A 30 -4.67 9.95 -2.70
CA ARG A 30 -4.71 11.36 -2.30
C ARG A 30 -3.39 12.06 -2.60
N LEU A 31 -2.25 11.47 -2.26
CA LEU A 31 -0.94 12.01 -2.60
C LEU A 31 -0.79 12.20 -4.11
N GLN A 32 -1.16 11.20 -4.91
CA GLN A 32 -1.02 11.28 -6.36
C GLN A 32 -1.92 12.37 -6.97
N THR A 33 -3.12 12.59 -6.43
CA THR A 33 -4.08 13.56 -6.99
C THR A 33 -3.91 14.97 -6.44
N GLU A 34 -3.51 15.13 -5.18
CA GLU A 34 -3.48 16.42 -4.47
C GLU A 34 -2.05 16.96 -4.34
N CYS A 35 -1.04 16.09 -4.40
CA CYS A 35 0.38 16.44 -4.30
C CYS A 35 1.19 15.82 -5.47
N PRO A 36 0.83 16.11 -6.74
CA PRO A 36 1.38 15.40 -7.92
C PRO A 36 2.90 15.51 -8.08
N ASP A 37 3.50 16.56 -7.51
CA ASP A 37 4.94 16.81 -7.57
C ASP A 37 5.74 16.00 -6.52
N HIS A 38 5.06 15.32 -5.58
CA HIS A 38 5.71 14.55 -4.52
C HIS A 38 5.95 13.11 -4.97
N SER A 39 7.20 12.67 -4.85
CA SER A 39 7.59 11.29 -5.03
C SER A 39 7.16 10.43 -3.83
N TYR A 40 6.55 9.28 -4.11
CA TYR A 40 6.19 8.35 -3.06
C TYR A 40 6.32 6.89 -3.47
N ALA A 41 6.40 6.02 -2.47
CA ALA A 41 6.30 4.57 -2.61
C ALA A 41 5.47 3.96 -1.48
N ILE A 42 4.87 2.80 -1.76
CA ILE A 42 4.17 1.97 -0.78
C ILE A 42 5.03 0.74 -0.49
N LEU A 43 5.50 0.58 0.74
CA LEU A 43 6.24 -0.60 1.18
C LEU A 43 5.28 -1.65 1.75
N GLU A 44 5.17 -2.81 1.10
CA GLU A 44 4.34 -3.91 1.54
C GLU A 44 5.21 -5.12 1.87
N GLY A 45 5.10 -5.63 3.10
CA GLY A 45 5.90 -6.77 3.55
C GLY A 45 5.51 -8.09 2.88
N ARG A 46 4.28 -8.21 2.39
CA ARG A 46 3.74 -9.42 1.74
C ARG A 46 3.96 -9.40 0.24
N ALA A 47 3.61 -10.51 -0.41
CA ALA A 47 3.68 -10.69 -1.86
C ALA A 47 2.47 -10.08 -2.62
N SER A 48 1.49 -9.53 -1.89
CA SER A 48 0.21 -9.10 -2.43
C SER A 48 -0.34 -7.92 -1.64
N LEU A 49 -1.11 -7.08 -2.33
CA LEU A 49 -1.92 -6.03 -1.71
C LEU A 49 -3.12 -6.64 -1.00
N GLY A 50 -3.78 -5.86 -0.14
CA GLY A 50 -5.02 -6.28 0.53
C GLY A 50 -5.01 -6.04 2.03
N GLY A 51 -3.83 -5.96 2.64
CA GLY A 51 -3.68 -5.89 4.09
C GLY A 51 -4.44 -7.04 4.76
N THR A 52 -5.35 -6.69 5.68
CA THR A 52 -6.25 -7.62 6.37
C THR A 52 -6.94 -8.63 5.43
N TRP A 53 -7.39 -8.19 4.26
CA TRP A 53 -8.17 -9.02 3.33
C TRP A 53 -7.34 -10.01 2.53
N ASP A 54 -6.03 -9.79 2.41
CA ASP A 54 -5.10 -10.84 1.97
C ASP A 54 -4.58 -11.67 3.14
N GLN A 55 -4.45 -11.10 4.35
CA GLN A 55 -3.89 -11.83 5.48
C GLN A 55 -4.80 -12.93 6.01
N PHE A 56 -6.10 -12.64 6.13
CA PHE A 56 -7.07 -13.58 6.71
C PHE A 56 -7.89 -14.27 5.61
N LYS A 57 -7.70 -15.59 5.47
CA LYS A 57 -8.33 -16.41 4.42
C LYS A 57 -9.16 -17.57 4.99
N TYR A 58 -9.92 -17.33 6.05
CA TYR A 58 -10.81 -18.35 6.63
C TYR A 58 -12.19 -18.35 5.96
N PRO A 59 -12.91 -19.50 5.91
CA PRO A 59 -14.24 -19.58 5.32
C PRO A 59 -15.23 -18.61 5.98
N GLY A 60 -15.95 -17.84 5.16
CA GLY A 60 -17.01 -16.93 5.62
C GLY A 60 -16.54 -15.54 6.09
N ILE A 61 -15.26 -15.19 5.92
CA ILE A 61 -14.77 -13.83 6.20
C ILE A 61 -15.51 -12.78 5.36
N ARG A 62 -16.01 -11.74 6.03
CA ARG A 62 -16.79 -10.64 5.43
C ARG A 62 -16.59 -9.36 6.20
N SER A 63 -16.89 -8.23 5.56
CA SER A 63 -17.05 -6.95 6.26
C SER A 63 -18.20 -7.03 7.26
N ASP A 64 -18.05 -6.37 8.41
CA ASP A 64 -19.13 -6.08 9.34
C ASP A 64 -19.95 -4.84 8.92
N SER A 65 -19.40 -4.05 8.00
CA SER A 65 -19.94 -2.78 7.53
C SER A 65 -20.43 -2.91 6.08
N PRO A 66 -21.58 -2.30 5.72
CA PRO A 66 -22.02 -2.21 4.34
C PRO A 66 -20.95 -1.55 3.47
N MET A 67 -20.77 -2.07 2.26
CA MET A 67 -19.69 -1.58 1.38
C MET A 67 -19.86 -0.13 0.92
N ILE A 68 -21.07 0.44 1.02
CA ILE A 68 -21.28 1.87 0.78
C ILE A 68 -20.48 2.76 1.74
N CYS A 69 -20.27 2.32 2.98
CA CYS A 69 -19.43 3.01 3.96
C CYS A 69 -17.95 2.65 3.84
N PHE A 70 -17.66 1.53 3.16
CA PHE A 70 -16.32 0.95 3.07
C PHE A 70 -15.56 1.37 1.81
N GLY A 71 -16.29 1.71 0.73
CA GLY A 71 -15.72 2.19 -0.53
C GLY A 71 -15.01 3.55 -0.38
N PHE A 72 -14.12 3.85 -1.31
CA PHE A 72 -13.46 5.14 -1.36
C PHE A 72 -14.44 6.17 -1.96
N GLY A 73 -14.41 7.42 -1.47
CA GLY A 73 -15.24 8.48 -2.05
C GLY A 73 -15.00 8.69 -3.56
N PHE A 74 -13.78 8.45 -4.03
CA PHE A 74 -13.39 8.52 -5.44
C PHE A 74 -13.71 7.25 -6.25
N LYS A 75 -13.99 6.14 -5.57
CA LYS A 75 -14.36 4.86 -6.18
C LYS A 75 -15.42 4.16 -5.31
N PRO A 76 -16.70 4.57 -5.41
CA PRO A 76 -17.76 3.95 -4.63
C PRO A 76 -17.90 2.46 -4.98
N TYR A 77 -18.13 1.61 -3.97
CA TYR A 77 -18.38 0.20 -4.18
C TYR A 77 -19.77 -0.05 -4.77
N LYS A 78 -19.88 -0.97 -5.74
CA LYS A 78 -21.16 -1.39 -6.34
C LYS A 78 -21.22 -2.92 -6.44
N PRO A 79 -22.34 -3.57 -6.08
CA PRO A 79 -23.62 -3.01 -5.64
C PRO A 79 -23.64 -2.59 -4.15
N TYR A 80 -24.49 -1.62 -3.82
CA TYR A 80 -24.51 -0.90 -2.53
C TYR A 80 -25.03 -1.69 -1.31
N THR A 81 -25.61 -2.88 -1.51
CA THR A 81 -26.51 -3.51 -0.52
C THR A 81 -26.00 -4.80 0.12
N HIS A 82 -24.75 -5.22 -0.14
CA HIS A 82 -24.23 -6.49 0.41
C HIS A 82 -23.05 -6.28 1.34
N LEU A 83 -22.97 -7.08 2.41
CA LEU A 83 -21.74 -7.25 3.19
C LEU A 83 -20.77 -8.03 2.32
N ALA A 84 -19.74 -7.37 1.80
CA ALA A 84 -18.81 -8.03 0.89
C ALA A 84 -17.98 -9.08 1.63
N GLU A 85 -17.80 -10.21 0.96
CA GLU A 85 -16.88 -11.25 1.35
C GLU A 85 -15.44 -10.78 1.14
N GLY A 86 -14.48 -11.37 1.86
CA GLY A 86 -13.07 -10.95 1.77
C GLY A 86 -12.50 -10.98 0.36
N ARG A 87 -12.94 -11.93 -0.49
CA ARG A 87 -12.53 -11.99 -1.92
C ARG A 87 -13.03 -10.79 -2.72
N GLU A 88 -14.24 -10.32 -2.47
CA GLU A 88 -14.84 -9.19 -3.18
C GLU A 88 -14.15 -7.89 -2.79
N ILE A 89 -13.82 -7.76 -1.50
CA ILE A 89 -13.07 -6.61 -0.99
C ILE A 89 -11.65 -6.58 -1.57
N LEU A 90 -10.97 -7.72 -1.60
CA LEU A 90 -9.64 -7.84 -2.19
C LEU A 90 -9.65 -7.50 -3.69
N GLU A 91 -10.66 -7.97 -4.41
CA GLU A 91 -10.84 -7.66 -5.83
C GLU A 91 -11.11 -6.18 -6.07
N TYR A 92 -12.00 -5.58 -5.28
CA TYR A 92 -12.23 -4.14 -5.31
C TYR A 92 -10.94 -3.33 -5.05
N MET A 93 -10.11 -3.76 -4.10
CA MET A 93 -8.82 -3.10 -3.83
C MET A 93 -7.84 -3.24 -4.99
N ARG A 94 -7.80 -4.38 -5.69
CA ARG A 94 -6.99 -4.54 -6.91
C ARG A 94 -7.44 -3.60 -8.00
N GLN A 95 -8.74 -3.53 -8.26
CA GLN A 95 -9.29 -2.61 -9.25
C GLN A 95 -9.00 -1.14 -8.89
N VAL A 96 -9.05 -0.76 -7.61
CA VAL A 96 -8.64 0.57 -7.16
C VAL A 96 -7.16 0.82 -7.48
N ALA A 97 -6.29 -0.14 -7.18
CA ALA A 97 -4.85 0.01 -7.41
C ALA A 97 -4.53 0.13 -8.91
N GLU A 98 -5.11 -0.73 -9.74
CA GLU A 98 -4.86 -0.77 -11.19
C GLU A 98 -5.41 0.47 -11.92
N GLU A 99 -6.67 0.84 -11.69
CA GLU A 99 -7.30 1.98 -12.39
C GLU A 99 -6.59 3.30 -12.10
N ASN A 100 -6.05 3.44 -10.88
CA ASN A 100 -5.35 4.64 -10.45
C ASN A 100 -3.83 4.53 -10.59
N ARG A 101 -3.34 3.42 -11.17
CA ARG A 101 -1.90 3.12 -11.38
C ARG A 101 -1.07 3.11 -10.09
N LEU A 102 -1.72 2.86 -8.95
CA LEU A 102 -1.07 2.79 -7.64
C LEU A 102 -0.25 1.51 -7.50
N ASP A 103 -0.65 0.44 -8.18
CA ASP A 103 0.05 -0.84 -8.27
C ASP A 103 1.54 -0.66 -8.64
N ARG A 104 1.84 0.31 -9.50
CA ARG A 104 3.20 0.66 -9.94
C ARG A 104 4.07 1.29 -8.86
N ARG A 105 3.46 1.75 -7.77
CA ARG A 105 4.13 2.37 -6.62
C ARG A 105 4.24 1.41 -5.43
N ILE A 106 3.69 0.19 -5.54
CA ILE A 106 3.74 -0.81 -4.47
C ILE A 106 5.00 -1.65 -4.63
N LEU A 107 5.76 -1.73 -3.54
CA LEU A 107 6.98 -2.51 -3.43
C LEU A 107 6.71 -3.66 -2.47
N TYR A 108 6.36 -4.82 -3.04
CA TYR A 108 6.08 -6.05 -2.30
C TYR A 108 7.33 -6.67 -1.68
N HIS A 109 7.18 -7.53 -0.69
CA HIS A 109 8.30 -8.14 0.05
C HIS A 109 9.24 -7.13 0.71
N ARG A 110 8.76 -5.92 1.05
CA ARG A 110 9.53 -4.87 1.74
C ARG A 110 8.90 -4.66 3.10
N LYS A 111 9.42 -5.37 4.10
CA LYS A 111 8.95 -5.26 5.48
C LYS A 111 9.80 -4.23 6.21
N VAL A 112 9.19 -3.09 6.56
CA VAL A 112 9.82 -2.12 7.47
C VAL A 112 9.97 -2.76 8.85
N THR A 113 11.17 -2.74 9.41
CA THR A 113 11.50 -3.34 10.71
C THR A 113 11.78 -2.28 11.79
N SER A 114 12.35 -1.14 11.39
CA SER A 114 12.57 0.01 12.26
C SER A 114 12.49 1.31 11.48
N MET A 115 12.21 2.39 12.21
CA MET A 115 12.23 3.76 11.69
C MET A 115 12.86 4.68 12.72
N SER A 116 13.65 5.64 12.26
CA SER A 116 14.28 6.66 13.09
C SER A 116 14.25 8.01 12.38
N TRP A 117 14.07 9.07 13.16
CA TRP A 117 14.14 10.43 12.64
C TRP A 117 15.55 10.99 12.77
N ASP A 118 16.10 11.48 11.68
CA ASP A 118 17.34 12.26 11.64
C ASP A 118 17.00 13.75 11.66
N SER A 119 17.19 14.40 12.80
CA SER A 119 16.93 15.83 12.97
C SER A 119 17.87 16.73 12.18
N THR A 120 19.08 16.27 11.86
CA THR A 120 20.06 17.04 11.08
C THR A 120 19.70 17.00 9.60
N ALA A 121 19.43 15.81 9.07
CA ALA A 121 19.06 15.62 7.66
C ALA A 121 17.57 15.86 7.38
N ARG A 122 16.77 16.05 8.45
CA ARG A 122 15.31 16.24 8.46
C ARG A 122 14.58 15.16 7.68
N VAL A 123 14.88 13.91 8.00
CA VAL A 123 14.25 12.75 7.35
C VAL A 123 13.94 11.62 8.30
N TRP A 124 12.95 10.84 7.89
CA TRP A 124 12.78 9.48 8.35
C TRP A 124 13.74 8.55 7.61
N ALA A 125 14.53 7.80 8.37
CA ALA A 125 15.30 6.66 7.90
C ALA A 125 14.59 5.36 8.32
N LEU A 126 14.28 4.52 7.34
CA LEU A 126 13.58 3.25 7.52
C LEU A 126 14.53 2.10 7.20
N ASP A 127 14.59 1.12 8.10
CA ASP A 127 15.24 -0.15 7.84
C ASP A 127 14.21 -1.13 7.28
N VAL A 128 14.55 -1.75 6.15
CA VAL A 128 13.63 -2.59 5.37
C VAL A 128 14.26 -3.94 5.12
N ASP A 129 13.59 -4.99 5.60
CA ASP A 129 13.88 -6.37 5.21
C ASP A 129 13.23 -6.65 3.86
N VAL A 130 14.06 -7.01 2.88
CA VAL A 130 13.66 -7.34 1.51
C VAL A 130 13.63 -8.86 1.35
N GLU A 131 12.62 -9.38 0.67
CA GLU A 131 12.48 -10.82 0.36
C GLU A 131 12.59 -11.70 1.61
N ASN A 132 11.79 -11.38 2.65
CA ASN A 132 11.78 -12.08 3.93
C ASN A 132 13.14 -12.13 4.65
N GLY A 133 13.94 -11.06 4.50
CA GLY A 133 15.23 -10.92 5.18
C GLY A 133 16.43 -11.44 4.38
N ALA A 134 16.24 -11.80 3.11
CA ALA A 134 17.36 -12.14 2.22
C ALA A 134 18.32 -10.95 2.02
N ARG A 135 17.79 -9.72 2.09
CA ARG A 135 18.56 -8.48 2.01
C ARG A 135 18.01 -7.43 2.96
N ARG A 136 18.87 -6.53 3.42
CA ARG A 136 18.49 -5.28 4.09
C ARG A 136 18.68 -4.09 3.19
N GLU A 137 17.75 -3.16 3.27
CA GLU A 137 17.73 -1.89 2.56
C GLU A 137 17.44 -0.76 3.54
N ARG A 138 18.02 0.41 3.28
CA ARG A 138 17.68 1.65 3.98
C ARG A 138 16.97 2.58 3.03
N VAL A 139 15.78 3.03 3.41
CA VAL A 139 14.96 3.98 2.65
C VAL A 139 14.87 5.28 3.43
N GLU A 140 14.96 6.42 2.75
CA GLU A 140 14.82 7.74 3.36
C GLU A 140 13.62 8.50 2.80
N ALA A 141 12.89 9.18 3.68
CA ALA A 141 11.74 10.02 3.36
C ALA A 141 11.81 11.40 4.04
N SER A 142 11.53 12.48 3.29
CA SER A 142 11.54 13.88 3.78
C SER A 142 10.25 14.37 4.43
#